data_AF-A0A099P0F5-F1
#
_entry.id   AF-A0A099P0F5-F1
#
_cell.length_a   1.000
_cell.length_b   1.000
_cell.length_c   1.000
_cell.angle_alpha   90.00
_cell.angle_beta   90.00
_cell.angle_gamma   90.00
#
_symmetry.space_group_name_H-M   'P 1'
#
loop_
_entity.id
_entity.type
_entity.pdbx_description
1 polymer ?
#
loop_
_entity_poly.entity_id
_entity_poly.type
_entity_poly.pdbx_seq_one_letter_code
_entity_poly.pdbx_strand_id
1 'polypeptide(L)'
;MTDQLLWEREKEEARLSKTDVGDLLSDPNTIQVCATIPANVFKLNFKKDDVLTAGNILAVLEAMKMEIPLKISDKVAERDNKYRIVENVVEEGDIVGPGDAVAIVVKV
;
A
#
# COMPACT_ATOMS: atom_id res chain seq x y z
N MET A 1 -24.89 -12.36 -20.65
CA MET A 1 -25.35 -12.24 -19.26
C MET A 1 -24.16 -12.61 -18.38
N THR A 2 -23.19 -11.69 -18.30
CA THR A 2 -21.83 -12.03 -17.81
C THR A 2 -21.17 -10.85 -17.11
N ASP A 3 -21.97 -9.90 -16.62
CA ASP A 3 -21.47 -8.68 -15.97
C ASP A 3 -21.40 -8.84 -14.44
N GLN A 4 -22.34 -9.61 -13.87
CA GLN A 4 -22.44 -9.81 -12.41
C GLN A 4 -21.30 -10.67 -11.84
N LEU A 5 -20.83 -11.67 -12.59
CA LEU A 5 -19.75 -12.57 -12.15
C LEU A 5 -18.38 -11.90 -12.08
N LEU A 6 -18.14 -10.86 -12.87
CA LEU A 6 -16.88 -10.11 -12.84
C LEU A 6 -16.81 -9.25 -11.58
N TRP A 7 -17.91 -8.58 -11.24
CA TRP A 7 -18.00 -7.73 -10.05
C TRP A 7 -17.90 -8.53 -8.73
N GLU A 8 -18.49 -9.71 -8.65
CA GLU A 8 -18.42 -10.55 -7.44
C GLU A 8 -17.00 -11.04 -7.16
N ARG A 9 -16.24 -11.41 -8.19
CA ARG A 9 -14.82 -11.76 -8.05
C ARG A 9 -13.97 -10.59 -7.60
N GLU A 10 -14.13 -9.42 -8.21
CA GLU A 10 -13.40 -8.21 -7.80
C GLU A 10 -13.71 -7.83 -6.33
N LYS A 11 -14.96 -8.01 -5.89
CA LYS A 11 -15.33 -7.80 -4.48
C LYS A 11 -14.74 -8.83 -3.54
N GLU A 12 -14.62 -10.08 -3.96
CA GLU A 12 -13.99 -11.12 -3.15
C GLU A 12 -12.49 -10.90 -3.02
N GLU A 13 -11.80 -10.51 -4.10
CA GLU A 13 -10.37 -10.13 -4.05
C GLU A 13 -10.16 -8.91 -3.13
N ALA A 14 -11.02 -7.88 -3.22
CA ALA A 14 -10.97 -6.73 -2.31
C ALA A 14 -11.30 -7.08 -0.84
N ARG A 15 -12.12 -8.11 -0.57
CA ARG A 15 -12.45 -8.57 0.79
C ARG A 15 -11.40 -9.51 1.37
N LEU A 16 -10.76 -10.32 0.53
CA LEU A 16 -9.64 -11.18 0.91
C LEU A 16 -8.45 -10.32 1.33
N SER A 17 -8.10 -9.29 0.53
CA SER A 17 -7.05 -8.33 0.90
C SER A 17 -7.35 -7.64 2.23
N LYS A 18 -8.60 -7.26 2.51
CA LYS A 18 -8.96 -6.62 3.80
C LYS A 18 -8.88 -7.55 5.03
N THR A 19 -8.97 -8.87 4.85
CA THR A 19 -8.94 -9.82 5.96
C THR A 19 -7.51 -10.20 6.34
N ASP A 20 -6.61 -10.36 5.35
CA ASP A 20 -5.19 -10.64 5.57
C ASP A 20 -4.44 -9.47 6.24
N VAL A 21 -4.82 -8.22 5.91
CA VAL A 21 -4.26 -7.00 6.54
C VAL A 21 -4.40 -7.04 8.06
N GLY A 22 -5.53 -7.55 8.57
CA GLY A 22 -5.81 -7.61 10.01
C GLY A 22 -4.91 -8.56 10.79
N ASP A 23 -4.42 -9.63 10.16
CA ASP A 23 -3.50 -10.59 10.77
C ASP A 23 -2.07 -10.06 10.78
N LEU A 24 -1.65 -9.41 9.69
CA LEU A 24 -0.33 -8.79 9.54
C LEU A 24 -0.07 -7.64 10.52
N LEU A 25 -1.13 -6.92 10.92
CA LEU A 25 -1.08 -5.86 11.93
C LEU A 25 -0.77 -6.36 13.36
N SER A 26 -0.76 -7.68 13.59
CA SER A 26 -0.42 -8.24 14.90
C SER A 26 1.09 -8.42 15.13
N ASP A 27 1.92 -8.33 14.08
CA ASP A 27 3.38 -8.46 14.24
C ASP A 27 4.04 -7.12 14.58
N PRO A 28 4.88 -7.04 15.63
CA PRO A 28 5.56 -5.81 16.04
C PRO A 28 6.57 -5.28 15.02
N ASN A 29 6.92 -6.05 13.97
CA ASN A 29 7.82 -5.62 12.89
C ASN A 29 7.07 -5.24 11.62
N THR A 30 5.74 -5.34 11.60
CA THR A 30 4.91 -4.89 10.49
C THR A 30 4.68 -3.39 10.59
N ILE A 31 4.93 -2.70 9.49
CA ILE A 31 4.74 -1.26 9.34
C ILE A 31 3.70 -1.06 8.25
N GLN A 32 2.63 -0.35 8.60
CA GLN A 32 1.62 0.06 7.63
C GLN A 32 1.98 1.43 7.06
N VAL A 33 2.21 1.48 5.75
CA VAL A 33 2.44 2.75 5.06
C VAL A 33 1.08 3.35 4.74
N CYS A 34 0.76 4.45 5.42
CA CYS A 34 -0.50 5.14 5.25
C CYS A 34 -0.32 6.40 4.39
N ALA A 35 -1.36 6.77 3.63
CA ALA A 35 -1.37 8.05 2.95
C ALA A 35 -1.53 9.21 3.96
N THR A 36 -0.75 10.28 3.84
CA THR A 36 -0.82 11.45 4.73
C THR A 36 -1.86 12.47 4.29
N ILE A 37 -2.28 12.39 3.03
CA ILE A 37 -3.19 13.33 2.36
C ILE A 37 -4.18 12.55 1.50
N PRO A 38 -5.36 13.13 1.23
CA PRO A 38 -6.28 12.55 0.25
C PRO A 38 -5.69 12.70 -1.16
N ALA A 39 -5.52 11.58 -1.87
CA ALA A 39 -4.88 11.53 -3.18
C ALA A 39 -5.33 10.30 -3.98
N ASN A 40 -5.18 10.34 -5.30
CA ASN A 40 -5.32 9.17 -6.15
C ASN A 40 -3.99 8.43 -6.28
N VAL A 41 -4.01 7.11 -6.32
CA VAL A 41 -2.83 6.30 -6.61
C VAL A 41 -2.55 6.41 -8.11
N PHE A 42 -1.55 7.20 -8.47
CA PHE A 42 -1.17 7.39 -9.87
C PHE A 42 -0.39 6.21 -10.41
N LYS A 43 0.58 5.72 -9.62
CA LYS A 43 1.45 4.61 -10.02
C LYS A 43 1.99 3.85 -8.82
N LEU A 44 2.03 2.54 -8.90
CA LEU A 44 2.68 1.67 -7.92
C LEU A 44 4.01 1.19 -8.46
N ASN A 45 5.10 1.44 -7.73
CA ASN A 45 6.46 1.10 -8.14
C ASN A 45 7.05 -0.04 -7.31
N PHE A 46 6.19 -0.83 -6.67
CA PHE A 46 6.53 -2.02 -5.90
C PHE A 46 5.66 -3.20 -6.32
N LYS A 47 6.04 -4.40 -5.89
CA LYS A 47 5.24 -5.62 -6.03
C LYS A 47 5.17 -6.34 -4.70
N LYS A 48 4.18 -7.22 -4.54
CA LYS A 48 4.18 -8.18 -3.42
C LYS A 48 5.51 -8.93 -3.40
N ASP A 49 6.08 -9.10 -2.21
CA ASP A 49 7.37 -9.72 -1.96
C ASP A 49 8.62 -8.88 -2.28
N ASP A 50 8.46 -7.67 -2.83
CA ASP A 50 9.59 -6.82 -3.21
C ASP A 50 10.32 -6.27 -1.97
N VAL A 51 11.64 -6.08 -2.06
CA VAL A 51 12.47 -5.59 -0.95
C VAL A 51 12.99 -4.20 -1.26
N LEU A 52 12.52 -3.22 -0.50
CA LEU A 52 12.81 -1.80 -0.69
C LEU A 52 13.47 -1.20 0.56
N THR A 53 14.14 -0.07 0.40
CA THR A 53 14.72 0.69 1.51
C THR A 53 13.85 1.90 1.83
N ALA A 54 14.05 2.51 3.01
CA ALA A 54 13.30 3.70 3.44
C ALA A 54 13.35 4.87 2.44
N GLY A 55 14.41 4.95 1.62
CA GLY A 55 14.57 5.98 0.60
C GLY A 55 13.80 5.75 -0.71
N ASN A 56 13.31 4.54 -0.94
CA ASN A 56 12.63 4.19 -2.18
C ASN A 56 11.20 4.75 -2.23
N ILE A 57 10.79 5.11 -3.45
CA ILE A 57 9.42 5.52 -3.74
C ILE A 57 8.59 4.25 -3.91
N LEU A 58 7.58 4.09 -3.05
CA LEU A 58 6.60 3.02 -3.13
C LEU A 58 5.58 3.34 -4.20
N ALA A 59 4.86 4.43 -4.00
CA ALA A 59 3.74 4.83 -4.83
C ALA A 59 3.88 6.31 -5.20
N VAL A 60 3.33 6.68 -6.34
CA VAL A 60 3.12 8.08 -6.70
C VAL A 60 1.65 8.36 -6.44
N LEU A 61 1.39 9.30 -5.54
CA LEU A 61 0.04 9.77 -5.25
C LEU A 61 -0.20 11.08 -6.01
N GLU A 62 -1.34 11.24 -6.65
CA GLU A 62 -1.76 12.47 -7.31
C GLU A 62 -2.81 13.17 -6.46
N ALA A 63 -2.51 14.37 -5.96
CA ALA A 63 -3.46 15.22 -5.26
C ALA A 63 -3.44 16.62 -5.85
N MET A 64 -4.62 17.17 -6.21
CA MET A 64 -4.76 18.53 -6.73
C MET A 64 -3.81 18.88 -7.90
N LYS A 65 -3.65 17.96 -8.88
CA LYS A 65 -2.68 18.05 -10.00
C LYS A 65 -1.20 18.07 -9.60
N MET A 66 -0.86 17.67 -8.37
CA MET A 66 0.53 17.49 -7.94
C MET A 66 0.82 16.02 -7.66
N GLU A 67 1.95 15.55 -8.17
CA GLU A 67 2.48 14.21 -7.92
C GLU A 67 3.33 14.21 -6.65
N ILE A 68 2.98 13.33 -5.71
CA ILE A 68 3.54 13.28 -4.37
C ILE A 68 4.09 11.87 -4.18
N PRO A 69 5.43 11.70 -4.19
CA PRO A 69 6.04 10.40 -4.03
C PRO A 69 5.86 9.93 -2.60
N LEU A 70 5.10 8.85 -2.43
CA LEU A 70 4.97 8.14 -1.17
C LEU A 70 6.20 7.24 -0.98
N LYS A 71 6.89 7.42 0.14
CA LYS A 71 8.05 6.63 0.53
C LYS A 71 7.72 5.89 1.82
N ILE A 72 8.52 4.88 2.15
CA ILE A 72 8.49 4.27 3.49
C ILE A 72 9.08 5.30 4.45
N SER A 73 8.22 6.20 4.93
CA SER A 73 8.59 7.25 5.86
C SER A 73 7.88 6.98 7.16
N ASP A 74 8.51 6.18 8.02
CA ASP A 74 8.14 6.16 9.42
C ASP A 74 9.31 6.63 10.27
N LYS A 75 8.98 7.31 11.37
CA LYS A 75 9.93 7.81 12.38
C LYS A 75 10.84 6.71 12.96
N VAL A 76 10.56 5.45 12.64
CA VAL A 76 11.30 4.24 13.06
C VAL A 76 12.21 3.68 11.95
N ALA A 77 12.08 4.14 10.71
CA ALA A 77 12.81 3.59 9.57
C ALA A 77 14.23 4.14 9.47
N GLU A 78 15.21 3.43 10.03
CA GLU A 78 16.62 3.74 9.72
C GLU A 78 16.87 3.55 8.22
N ARG A 79 17.61 4.47 7.61
CA ARG A 79 17.82 4.50 6.15
C ARG A 79 18.46 3.24 5.57
N ASP A 80 19.16 2.47 6.40
CA ASP A 80 19.85 1.22 6.02
C ASP A 80 18.99 -0.04 6.17
N ASN A 81 17.82 0.06 6.82
CA ASN A 81 16.95 -1.10 6.99
C ASN A 81 16.19 -1.41 5.69
N LYS A 82 16.08 -2.71 5.41
CA LYS A 82 15.32 -3.24 4.29
C LYS A 82 13.92 -3.59 4.75
N TYR A 83 12.96 -3.34 3.88
CA TYR A 83 11.55 -3.60 4.10
C TYR A 83 11.03 -4.46 2.97
N ARG A 84 10.42 -5.59 3.31
CA ARG A 84 9.75 -6.44 2.33
C ARG A 84 8.29 -6.05 2.27
N ILE A 85 7.77 -5.84 1.06
CA ILE A 85 6.33 -5.67 0.84
C ILE A 85 5.66 -7.01 1.12
N VAL A 86 4.78 -7.03 2.12
CA VAL A 86 4.00 -8.23 2.43
C VAL A 86 2.72 -8.25 1.62
N GLU A 87 2.03 -7.10 1.58
CA GLU A 87 0.75 -6.97 0.89
C GLU A 87 0.60 -5.56 0.34
N ASN A 88 -0.03 -5.49 -0.84
CA ASN A 88 -0.52 -4.27 -1.41
C ASN A 88 -2.00 -4.08 -1.04
N VAL A 89 -2.34 -2.94 -0.44
CA VAL A 89 -3.71 -2.67 0.00
C VAL A 89 -4.50 -1.89 -1.07
N VAL A 90 -3.81 -1.21 -1.98
CA VAL A 90 -4.42 -0.32 -2.98
C VAL A 90 -3.95 -0.65 -4.39
N GLU A 91 -4.68 -0.21 -5.40
CA GLU A 91 -4.31 -0.43 -6.80
C GLU A 91 -4.08 0.87 -7.55
N GLU A 92 -3.44 0.80 -8.73
CA GLU A 92 -3.27 1.97 -9.59
C GLU A 92 -4.64 2.49 -10.03
N GLY A 93 -4.91 3.77 -9.75
CA GLY A 93 -6.21 4.42 -9.99
C GLY A 93 -7.11 4.50 -8.76
N ASP A 94 -6.76 3.83 -7.65
CA ASP A 94 -7.56 3.87 -6.42
C ASP A 94 -7.46 5.22 -5.69
N ILE A 95 -8.44 5.54 -4.84
CA ILE A 95 -8.53 6.83 -4.14
C ILE A 95 -8.25 6.60 -2.66
N VAL A 96 -7.12 7.11 -2.18
CA VAL A 96 -6.69 6.96 -0.79
C VAL A 96 -6.92 8.23 0.01
N GLY A 97 -7.32 8.06 1.26
CA GLY A 97 -7.53 9.15 2.22
C GLY A 97 -6.36 9.30 3.20
N PRO A 98 -6.32 10.41 3.95
CA PRO A 98 -5.39 10.53 5.07
C PRO A 98 -5.66 9.45 6.12
N GLY A 99 -4.64 8.65 6.44
CA GLY A 99 -4.74 7.50 7.35
C GLY A 99 -5.11 6.18 6.67
N ASP A 100 -5.40 6.18 5.36
CA ASP A 100 -5.70 4.96 4.62
C ASP A 100 -4.42 4.18 4.30
N ALA A 101 -4.47 2.86 4.42
CA ALA A 101 -3.31 1.99 4.24
C ALA A 101 -3.03 1.80 2.74
N VAL A 102 -1.83 2.15 2.30
CA VAL A 102 -1.40 1.97 0.91
C VAL A 102 -0.71 0.62 0.74
N ALA A 103 0.21 0.31 1.65
CA ALA A 103 0.98 -0.93 1.61
C ALA A 103 1.36 -1.40 3.01
N ILE A 104 1.52 -2.71 3.16
CA ILE A 104 2.04 -3.33 4.36
C ILE A 104 3.45 -3.80 4.08
N VAL A 105 4.38 -3.37 4.92
CA VAL A 105 5.78 -3.76 4.83
C VAL A 105 6.26 -4.36 6.13
N VAL A 106 7.16 -5.32 6.06
CA VAL A 106 7.82 -5.91 7.24
C VAL A 106 9.30 -5.60 7.18
N LYS A 107 9.88 -5.23 8.31
CA LYS A 107 11.34 -5.08 8.42
C LYS A 107 12.01 -6.45 8.26
N VAL A 108 13.01 -6.54 7.39
CA VAL A 108 13.83 -7.76 7.16
C VAL A 108 15.28 -7.56 7.55
#